data_AF-A0A9X8YQB2-F1
#
_entry.id   AF-A0A9X8YQB2-F1
#
_cell.length_a   1.000
_cell.length_b   1.000
_cell.length_c   1.000
_cell.angle_alpha   90.00
_cell.angle_beta   90.00
_cell.angle_gamma   90.00
#
_symmetry.space_group_name_H-M   'P 1'
#
loop_
_entity.id
_entity.type
_entity.pdbx_description
1 polymer ?
#
loop_
_entity_poly.entity_id
_entity_poly.type
_entity_poly.pdbx_seq_one_letter_code
_entity_poly.pdbx_strand_id
1 'polypeptide(L)'
;METKISVPQYELRGFSLWGFRDMAHCMDFLFDGGRVKQGTLVAMNAEKILKAEEDQALHALLDEAEYKYADGISMVRSIRRKYPAADVSRVAGAD
;
A
#
# COMPACT_ATOMS: atom_id res chain seq x y z
N MET A 1 7.16 -26.59 -1.73
CA MET A 1 5.85 -25.89 -1.71
C MET A 1 6.17 -24.42 -1.64
N GLU A 2 5.81 -23.64 -2.67
CA GLU A 2 5.96 -22.18 -2.61
C GLU A 2 4.96 -21.63 -1.60
N THR A 3 5.48 -21.05 -0.52
CA THR A 3 4.66 -20.39 0.51
C THR A 3 4.19 -19.06 -0.06
N LYS A 4 2.96 -19.01 -0.56
CA LYS A 4 2.37 -17.77 -1.08
C LYS A 4 2.25 -16.75 0.05
N ILE A 5 2.91 -15.60 -0.10
CA ILE A 5 2.88 -14.55 0.92
C ILE A 5 1.50 -13.91 0.93
N SER A 6 0.80 -14.04 2.05
CA SER A 6 -0.53 -13.46 2.25
C SER A 6 -0.39 -12.06 2.85
N VAL A 7 -0.81 -11.05 2.10
CA VAL A 7 -0.82 -9.65 2.53
C VAL A 7 -2.26 -9.13 2.54
N PRO A 8 -2.77 -8.61 3.67
CA PRO A 8 -4.11 -8.04 3.71
C PRO A 8 -4.17 -6.73 2.90
N GLN A 9 -5.35 -6.40 2.39
CA GLN A 9 -5.65 -5.10 1.81
C GLN A 9 -6.57 -4.29 2.72
N TYR A 10 -6.35 -2.98 2.76
CA TYR A 10 -7.12 -2.04 3.57
C TYR A 10 -7.67 -0.91 2.72
N GLU A 11 -8.97 -0.71 2.79
CA GLU A 11 -9.65 0.37 2.10
C GLU A 11 -9.51 1.68 2.89
N LEU A 12 -8.95 2.70 2.26
CA LEU A 12 -8.85 4.04 2.82
C LEU A 12 -9.17 5.09 1.76
N ARG A 13 -10.27 5.85 1.99
CA ARG A 13 -10.70 6.97 1.14
C ARG A 13 -10.74 6.65 -0.36
N GLY A 14 -11.34 5.51 -0.71
CA GLY A 14 -11.52 5.08 -2.10
C GLY A 14 -10.35 4.29 -2.69
N PHE A 15 -9.25 4.11 -1.97
CA PHE A 15 -8.12 3.30 -2.42
C PHE A 15 -7.96 2.03 -1.61
N SER A 16 -7.63 0.94 -2.30
CA SER A 16 -7.19 -0.31 -1.70
C SER A 16 -5.66 -0.30 -1.53
N LEU A 17 -5.17 -0.46 -0.31
CA LEU A 17 -3.73 -0.47 0.00
C LEU A 17 -3.29 -1.83 0.56
N TRP A 18 -2.15 -2.33 0.09
CA TRP A 18 -1.47 -3.47 0.67
C TRP A 18 -0.91 -3.13 2.06
N GLY A 19 -1.28 -3.94 3.05
CA GLY A 19 -0.91 -3.80 4.44
C GLY A 19 0.36 -4.57 4.79
N PHE A 20 1.53 -3.96 4.56
CA PHE A 20 2.80 -4.55 4.97
C PHE A 20 3.10 -4.27 6.44
N ARG A 21 3.54 -5.30 7.19
CA ARG A 21 3.91 -5.21 8.61
C ARG A 21 5.32 -4.65 8.84
N ASP A 22 6.17 -4.72 7.80
CA ASP A 22 7.53 -4.17 7.75
C ASP A 22 8.05 -4.14 6.30
N MET A 23 9.26 -3.61 6.09
CA MET A 23 9.92 -3.55 4.78
C MET A 23 10.25 -4.95 4.23
N ALA A 24 10.63 -5.91 5.09
CA ALA A 24 10.97 -7.25 4.65
C ALA A 24 9.74 -7.97 4.05
N HIS A 25 8.57 -7.82 4.68
CA HIS A 25 7.31 -8.35 4.17
C HIS A 25 6.91 -7.76 2.81
N CYS A 26 7.18 -6.47 2.61
CA CYS A 26 7.01 -5.82 1.30
C CYS A 26 7.93 -6.44 0.24
N MET A 27 9.21 -6.60 0.56
CA MET A 27 10.19 -7.21 -0.34
C MET A 27 9.83 -8.65 -0.65
N ASP A 28 9.55 -9.48 0.36
CA ASP A 28 9.15 -10.86 0.17
C ASP A 28 7.94 -10.92 -0.79
N PHE A 29 6.93 -10.06 -0.58
CA PHE A 29 5.76 -9.99 -1.46
C PHE A 29 6.14 -9.60 -2.90
N LEU A 30 7.03 -8.64 -3.11
CA LEU A 30 7.45 -8.21 -4.46
C LEU A 30 8.28 -9.27 -5.20
N PHE A 31 8.98 -10.13 -4.48
CA PHE A 31 9.83 -11.22 -5.02
C PHE A 31 9.21 -12.63 -4.87
N ASP A 32 7.93 -12.71 -4.51
CA ASP A 32 7.19 -13.95 -4.25
C ASP A 32 7.35 -14.97 -5.40
N GLY A 33 7.63 -16.23 -5.05
CA GLY A 33 7.88 -17.30 -6.03
C GLY A 33 9.16 -17.11 -6.86
N GLY A 34 10.14 -16.35 -6.35
CA GLY A 34 11.41 -16.09 -7.03
C GLY A 34 11.27 -15.24 -8.30
N ARG A 35 10.14 -14.54 -8.46
CA ARG A 35 9.85 -13.67 -9.60
C ARG A 35 9.52 -12.28 -9.10
N VAL A 36 10.04 -11.28 -9.80
CA VAL A 36 9.70 -9.88 -9.53
C VAL A 36 8.31 -9.59 -10.08
N LYS A 37 7.39 -9.20 -9.19
CA LYS A 37 6.08 -8.68 -9.58
C LYS A 37 6.23 -7.46 -10.49
N GLN A 38 5.49 -7.45 -11.59
CA GLN A 38 5.48 -6.37 -12.58
C GLN A 38 4.26 -5.47 -12.36
N GLY A 39 4.41 -4.17 -12.58
CA GLY A 39 3.33 -3.18 -12.41
C GLY A 39 3.81 -1.90 -11.74
N THR A 40 2.87 -1.07 -11.33
CA THR A 40 3.13 0.22 -10.70
C THR A 40 3.09 0.08 -9.18
N LEU A 41 4.22 0.42 -8.55
CA LEU A 41 4.37 0.46 -7.09
C LEU A 41 4.29 1.89 -6.60
N VAL A 42 3.33 2.19 -5.71
CA VAL A 42 3.05 3.55 -5.22
C VAL A 42 3.13 3.61 -3.70
N ALA A 43 4.07 4.41 -3.21
CA ALA A 43 4.17 4.83 -1.82
C ALA A 43 3.09 5.89 -1.51
N MET A 44 2.01 5.48 -0.85
CA MET A 44 0.87 6.33 -0.50
C MET A 44 1.14 7.10 0.79
N ASN A 45 1.07 8.43 0.71
CA ASN A 45 1.06 9.34 1.85
C ASN A 45 -0.28 10.12 1.87
N ALA A 46 -0.55 10.84 2.96
CA ALA A 46 -1.83 11.56 3.08
C ALA A 46 -2.01 12.65 2.02
N GLU A 47 -0.93 13.30 1.59
CA GLU A 47 -0.98 14.34 0.56
C GLU A 47 -1.50 13.79 -0.77
N LYS A 48 -1.01 12.63 -1.21
CA LYS A 48 -1.50 11.97 -2.44
C LYS A 48 -2.99 11.66 -2.37
N ILE A 49 -3.47 11.19 -1.22
CA ILE A 49 -4.90 10.92 -1.01
C ILE A 49 -5.72 12.21 -1.10
N LEU A 50 -5.32 13.25 -0.37
CA LEU A 50 -6.04 14.52 -0.37
C LEU A 50 -6.05 15.15 -1.76
N LYS A 51 -4.94 15.07 -2.50
CA LYS A 51 -4.88 15.59 -3.86
C LYS A 51 -5.77 14.81 -4.82
N ALA A 52 -5.84 13.49 -4.68
CA ALA A 52 -6.69 12.65 -5.50
C ALA A 52 -8.20 12.84 -5.22
N GLU A 53 -8.58 13.33 -4.04
CA GLU A 53 -9.98 13.69 -3.75
C GLU A 53 -10.45 14.89 -4.60
N GLU A 54 -9.53 15.76 -5.02
CA GLU A 54 -9.82 16.96 -5.81
C GLU A 54 -9.51 16.78 -7.31
N ASP A 55 -8.72 15.77 -7.68
CA ASP A 55 -8.24 15.53 -9.03
C ASP A 55 -8.63 14.11 -9.50
N GLN A 56 -9.66 14.03 -10.33
CA GLN A 56 -10.18 12.78 -10.84
C GLN A 56 -9.19 12.03 -11.74
N ALA A 57 -8.33 12.74 -12.47
CA ALA A 57 -7.32 12.12 -13.32
C ALA A 57 -6.21 11.49 -12.46
N LEU A 58 -5.78 12.18 -11.41
CA LEU A 58 -4.86 11.63 -10.42
C LEU A 58 -5.48 10.45 -9.67
N HIS A 59 -6.75 10.53 -9.30
CA HIS A 59 -7.44 9.42 -8.67
C HIS A 59 -7.44 8.18 -9.56
N ALA A 60 -7.82 8.31 -10.83
CA ALA A 60 -7.82 7.20 -11.79
C ALA A 60 -6.41 6.59 -11.94
N LEU A 61 -5.39 7.43 -12.10
CA LEU A 61 -4.00 6.98 -12.22
C LEU A 61 -3.53 6.20 -10.98
N LEU A 62 -3.86 6.68 -9.77
CA LEU A 62 -3.51 5.99 -8.53
C LEU A 62 -4.32 4.70 -8.35
N ASP A 63 -5.59 4.68 -8.76
CA ASP A 63 -6.46 3.52 -8.65
C ASP A 63 -5.97 2.36 -9.55
N GLU A 64 -5.48 2.67 -10.74
CA GLU A 64 -4.89 1.71 -11.69
C GLU A 64 -3.61 1.02 -11.17
N ALA A 65 -2.88 1.63 -10.22
CA ALA A 65 -1.62 1.06 -9.72
C ALA A 65 -1.82 -0.25 -8.93
N GLU A 66 -1.15 -1.32 -9.31
CA GLU A 66 -1.36 -2.64 -8.72
C GLU A 66 -0.90 -2.74 -7.26
N TYR A 67 0.14 -1.98 -6.90
CA TYR A 67 0.79 -2.07 -5.61
C TYR A 67 0.84 -0.72 -4.90
N LYS A 68 -0.27 -0.36 -4.24
CA LYS A 68 -0.35 0.80 -3.34
C LYS A 68 -0.02 0.38 -1.91
N TYR A 69 0.81 1.13 -1.18
CA TYR A 69 1.15 0.81 0.21
C TYR A 69 1.36 2.04 1.09
N ALA A 70 1.28 1.86 2.41
CA ALA A 70 1.37 2.97 3.36
C ALA A 70 2.83 3.42 3.59
N ASP A 71 3.15 4.63 3.13
CA ASP A 71 4.40 5.34 3.44
C ASP A 71 4.19 6.44 4.48
N GLY A 72 3.07 7.16 4.46
CA GLY A 72 2.81 8.19 5.47
C GLY A 72 2.47 7.60 6.86
N ILE A 73 3.02 8.14 7.95
CA ILE A 73 2.59 7.75 9.32
C ILE A 73 1.09 8.01 9.54
N SER A 74 0.55 9.05 8.89
CA SER A 74 -0.87 9.38 8.88
C SER A 74 -1.71 8.30 8.21
N MET A 75 -1.19 7.62 7.18
CA MET A 75 -1.84 6.49 6.51
C MET A 75 -1.94 5.30 7.45
N VAL A 76 -0.82 4.93 8.07
CA VAL A 76 -0.77 3.82 9.05
C VAL A 76 -1.75 4.06 10.20
N ARG A 77 -1.76 5.27 10.76
CA ARG A 77 -2.69 5.64 11.84
C ARG A 77 -4.15 5.58 11.39
N SER A 78 -4.44 6.02 10.17
CA SER A 78 -5.81 5.98 9.61
C SER A 78 -6.29 4.54 9.39
N ILE A 79 -5.42 3.67 8.86
CA ILE A 79 -5.73 2.24 8.70
C ILE A 79 -5.99 1.59 10.06
N ARG A 80 -5.08 1.74 11.04
CA ARG A 80 -5.25 1.15 12.39
C ARG A 80 -6.47 1.70 13.13
N ARG A 81 -6.85 2.96 12.87
CA ARG A 81 -8.08 3.54 13.45
C ARG A 81 -9.33 2.89 12.87
N LYS A 82 -9.37 2.60 11.57
CA LYS A 82 -10.50 1.94 10.89
C LYS A 82 -10.51 0.42 11.14
N TYR A 83 -9.33 -0.18 11.25
CA TYR A 83 -9.09 -1.61 11.42
C TYR A 83 -8.17 -1.82 12.63
N PRO A 84 -8.71 -1.91 13.86
CA PRO A 84 -7.89 -1.98 15.08
C PRO A 84 -6.92 -3.17 15.15
N ALA A 85 -7.25 -4.28 14.46
CA ALA A 85 -6.43 -5.47 14.37
C ALA A 85 -5.44 -5.45 13.17
N ALA A 86 -5.31 -4.33 12.46
CA ALA A 86 -4.43 -4.25 11.30
C ALA A 86 -2.95 -4.30 11.68
N ASP A 87 -2.27 -5.34 11.22
CA ASP A 87 -0.81 -5.48 11.29
C ASP A 87 -0.15 -4.80 10.08
N VAL A 88 -0.07 -3.47 10.17
CA VAL A 88 0.50 -2.61 9.13
C VAL A 88 1.50 -1.63 9.73
N SER A 89 2.64 -1.43 9.07
CA SER A 89 3.65 -0.45 9.41
C SER A 89 3.83 0.58 8.30
N ARG A 90 4.61 1.61 8.59
CA ARG A 90 5.16 2.48 7.55
C ARG A 90 6.21 1.68 6.78
N VAL A 91 6.12 1.70 5.45
CA VAL A 91 7.20 1.28 4.55
C VAL A 91 7.60 2.53 3.78
N ALA A 92 8.84 2.98 3.93
CA ALA A 92 9.29 4.20 3.27
C ALA A 92 9.31 4.01 1.74
N GLY A 93 8.91 5.04 0.99
CA GLY A 93 9.19 5.13 -0.44
C GLY A 93 10.67 5.37 -0.72
N ALA A 94 11.04 5.44 -2.01
CA ALA A 94 12.33 5.97 -2.41
C ALA A 94 12.32 7.50 -2.24
N ASP A 95 13.31 8.02 -1.53
CA ASP A 95 13.67 9.46 -1.49
C ASP A 95 14.65 9.79 -2.61
#